data_AF-A0A166J0Q6-F1
#
_entry.id   AF-A0A166J0Q6-F1
#
_cell.length_a   1.000
_cell.length_b   1.000
_cell.length_c   1.000
_cell.angle_alpha   90.00
_cell.angle_beta   90.00
_cell.angle_gamma   90.00
#
_symmetry.space_group_name_H-M   'P 1'
#
loop_
_entity.id
_entity.type
_entity.pdbx_description
1 polymer ?
#
loop_
_entity_poly.entity_id
_entity_poly.type
_entity_poly.pdbx_seq_one_letter_code
_entity_poly.pdbx_strand_id
1 'polypeptide(L)'
;MIPRGKDPIELTNIKPGDFEIMLDFLNLGTRHDKEPLTAVDLASVITVSSIYGMQRVLNLACKTLSDQQNRLDTSRAGAGFDTRTCGLYFLIREKGTVNCLTNYGAMDAEGVQLQLWPLPNIKANTQIFFIDSYGALCHAATGRVVDIVDDVPVLRRRRPVSGLPNPWSRPLAEFSFINSQIRVKFPSNPALPGSTDDLYSDDSWATKQFILAAHTEKDFHMHPISDFAPWIPPVIVGSFDYTTGANHDKKWRALVEERTEDVGGERTSWEIVRASMS
;
A
#
# COMPACT_ATOMS: atom_id res chain seq x y z
N MET A 1 18.99 14.79 -15.05
CA MET A 1 20.18 14.12 -15.62
C MET A 1 20.12 12.69 -15.13
N ILE A 2 19.66 11.75 -15.96
CA ILE A 2 19.47 10.34 -15.57
C ILE A 2 20.87 9.68 -15.51
N PRO A 3 21.20 8.88 -14.47
CA PRO A 3 22.50 8.23 -14.41
C PRO A 3 22.60 7.21 -15.55
N ARG A 4 23.67 7.32 -16.35
CA ARG A 4 24.06 6.29 -17.32
C ARG A 4 24.56 5.07 -16.55
N GLY A 5 23.64 4.17 -16.23
CA GLY A 5 23.96 2.86 -15.67
C GLY A 5 23.95 1.82 -16.78
N LYS A 6 25.12 1.19 -17.00
CA LYS A 6 25.45 0.01 -17.82
C LYS A 6 24.86 -0.03 -19.24
N ASP A 7 25.73 -0.21 -20.24
CA ASP A 7 25.35 -0.22 -21.64
C ASP A 7 24.18 -1.19 -21.90
N PRO A 8 23.12 -0.75 -22.60
CA PRO A 8 22.03 -1.63 -23.00
C PRO A 8 22.59 -2.79 -23.82
N ILE A 9 21.91 -3.95 -23.80
CA ILE A 9 22.31 -5.09 -24.64
C ILE A 9 22.32 -4.63 -26.11
N GLU A 10 23.52 -4.42 -26.66
CA GLU A 10 23.70 -4.05 -28.06
C GLU A 10 23.46 -5.28 -28.94
N LEU A 11 22.22 -5.46 -29.33
CA LEU A 11 21.78 -6.50 -30.25
C LEU A 11 22.09 -6.11 -31.70
N THR A 12 23.36 -6.07 -32.08
CA THR A 12 23.77 -5.89 -33.48
C THR A 12 24.14 -7.24 -34.12
N ASN A 13 23.64 -7.49 -35.33
CA ASN A 13 23.91 -8.71 -36.14
C ASN A 13 23.36 -10.05 -35.60
N ILE A 14 22.08 -10.08 -35.21
CA ILE A 14 21.39 -11.33 -34.81
C ILE A 14 21.21 -12.25 -36.02
N LYS A 15 21.70 -13.49 -35.92
CA LYS A 15 21.44 -14.57 -36.88
C LYS A 15 20.22 -15.38 -36.44
N PRO A 16 19.56 -16.10 -37.37
CA PRO A 16 18.45 -16.98 -37.00
C PRO A 16 18.76 -18.06 -35.95
N GLY A 17 20.03 -18.43 -35.74
CA GLY A 17 20.44 -19.36 -34.70
C GLY A 17 20.45 -18.77 -33.28
N ASP A 18 20.43 -17.44 -33.15
CA ASP A 18 20.47 -16.74 -31.86
C ASP A 18 19.05 -16.62 -31.24
N PHE A 19 18.02 -17.07 -31.95
CA PHE A 19 16.62 -17.04 -31.50
C PHE A 19 16.36 -17.93 -30.29
N GLU A 20 16.93 -19.14 -30.25
CA GLU A 20 16.77 -20.05 -29.11
C GLU A 20 17.46 -19.48 -27.86
N ILE A 21 18.59 -18.80 -28.03
CA ILE A 21 19.32 -18.13 -26.94
C ILE A 21 18.47 -16.99 -26.34
N MET A 22 17.82 -16.18 -27.19
CA MET A 22 16.93 -15.12 -26.71
C MET A 22 15.67 -15.67 -26.02
N LEU A 23 15.12 -16.78 -26.51
CA LEU A 23 14.02 -17.48 -25.83
C LEU A 23 14.44 -17.97 -24.45
N ASP A 24 15.62 -18.58 -24.34
CA ASP A 24 16.16 -19.06 -23.07
C ASP A 24 16.37 -17.92 -22.07
N PHE A 25 16.91 -16.78 -22.49
CA PHE A 25 17.03 -15.61 -21.61
C PHE A 25 15.67 -15.09 -21.13
N LEU A 26 14.67 -15.00 -22.01
CA LEU A 26 13.31 -14.58 -21.63
C LEU A 26 12.62 -15.58 -20.69
N ASN A 27 12.85 -16.88 -20.90
CA ASN A 27 12.31 -17.93 -20.04
C ASN A 27 12.99 -17.98 -18.67
N LEU A 28 14.30 -17.72 -18.61
CA LEU A 28 15.06 -17.62 -17.37
C LEU A 28 14.72 -16.34 -16.59
N GLY A 29 14.30 -15.28 -17.30
CA GLY A 29 13.97 -13.99 -16.69
C GLY A 29 15.17 -13.22 -16.14
N THR A 30 16.38 -13.68 -16.44
CA THR A 30 17.64 -13.13 -15.91
C THR A 30 18.66 -12.94 -17.03
N ARG A 31 19.45 -11.87 -16.92
CA ARG A 31 20.67 -11.61 -17.69
C ARG A 31 21.76 -12.66 -17.41
N HIS A 32 22.83 -12.64 -18.20
CA HIS A 32 23.97 -13.55 -18.03
C HIS A 32 24.72 -13.35 -16.69
N ASP A 33 24.71 -12.15 -16.14
CA ASP A 33 25.22 -11.84 -14.80
C ASP A 33 24.28 -12.26 -13.67
N LYS A 34 23.18 -12.95 -14.00
CA LYS A 34 22.09 -13.39 -13.11
C LYS A 34 21.24 -12.24 -12.54
N GLU A 35 21.44 -11.00 -12.99
CA GLU A 35 20.52 -9.91 -12.65
C GLU A 35 19.17 -10.11 -13.37
N PRO A 36 18.03 -9.73 -12.77
CA PRO A 36 16.73 -9.79 -13.44
C PRO A 36 16.68 -8.92 -14.70
N LEU A 37 15.91 -9.34 -15.71
CA LEU A 37 15.64 -8.50 -16.88
C LEU A 37 14.86 -7.25 -16.47
N THR A 38 15.37 -6.08 -16.86
CA THR A 38 14.76 -4.78 -16.60
C THR A 38 13.76 -4.41 -17.71
N ALA A 39 12.93 -3.39 -17.46
CA ALA A 39 12.02 -2.86 -18.47
C ALA A 39 12.76 -2.32 -19.72
N VAL A 40 13.97 -1.78 -19.53
CA VAL A 40 14.82 -1.31 -20.64
C VAL A 40 15.31 -2.49 -21.49
N ASP A 41 15.68 -3.61 -20.86
CA ASP A 41 16.08 -4.83 -21.59
C ASP A 41 14.93 -5.37 -22.42
N LEU A 42 13.74 -5.46 -21.83
CA LEU A 42 12.54 -5.96 -22.50
C LEU A 42 12.13 -5.05 -23.66
N ALA A 43 12.24 -3.72 -23.51
CA ALA A 43 11.97 -2.76 -24.59
C ALA A 43 12.94 -2.94 -25.78
N SER A 44 14.22 -3.16 -25.50
CA SER A 44 15.23 -3.47 -26.52
C SER A 44 14.92 -4.79 -27.24
N VAL A 45 14.57 -5.85 -26.49
CA VAL A 45 14.18 -7.14 -27.08
C VAL A 45 12.92 -7.03 -27.94
N ILE A 46 11.90 -6.29 -27.50
CA ILE A 46 10.67 -6.05 -28.26
C ILE A 46 10.98 -5.34 -29.58
N THR A 47 11.78 -4.27 -29.53
CA THR A 47 12.14 -3.46 -30.70
C THR A 47 12.84 -4.32 -31.75
N VAL A 48 13.85 -5.09 -31.33
CA VAL A 48 14.62 -5.97 -32.23
C VAL A 48 13.74 -7.10 -32.76
N SER A 49 12.93 -7.73 -31.91
CA SER A 49 12.01 -8.81 -32.31
C SER A 49 10.99 -8.36 -33.35
N SER A 50 10.52 -7.11 -33.24
CA SER A 50 9.60 -6.51 -34.22
C SER A 50 10.28 -6.28 -35.57
N ILE A 51 11.53 -5.82 -35.61
CA ILE A 51 12.28 -5.56 -36.84
C ILE A 51 12.53 -6.85 -37.63
N TYR A 52 12.89 -7.93 -36.92
CA TYR A 52 13.25 -9.22 -37.54
C TYR A 52 12.07 -10.20 -37.69
N GLY A 53 10.83 -9.78 -37.37
CA GLY A 53 9.64 -10.63 -37.52
C GLY A 53 9.59 -11.83 -36.56
N MET A 54 10.24 -11.73 -35.40
CA MET A 54 10.32 -12.81 -34.40
C MET A 54 9.05 -12.90 -33.54
N GLN A 55 7.91 -13.28 -34.13
CA GLN A 55 6.61 -13.15 -33.46
C GLN A 55 6.52 -13.87 -32.10
N ARG A 56 7.18 -15.03 -31.94
CA ARG A 56 7.17 -15.80 -30.68
C ARG A 56 7.91 -15.08 -29.55
N VAL A 57 9.12 -14.58 -29.83
CA VAL A 57 9.92 -13.80 -28.88
C VAL A 57 9.22 -12.49 -28.55
N LEU A 58 8.70 -11.81 -29.56
CA LEU A 58 7.94 -10.57 -29.39
C LEU A 58 6.75 -10.77 -28.44
N ASN A 59 5.94 -11.81 -28.68
CA ASN A 59 4.79 -12.11 -27.82
C ASN A 59 5.22 -12.43 -26.38
N LEU A 60 6.32 -13.18 -26.21
CA LEU A 60 6.84 -13.52 -24.88
C LEU A 60 7.40 -12.29 -24.15
N ALA A 61 8.19 -11.46 -24.81
CA ALA A 61 8.74 -10.25 -24.22
C ALA A 61 7.65 -9.22 -23.86
N CYS A 62 6.65 -9.03 -24.74
CA CYS A 62 5.48 -8.20 -24.45
C CYS A 62 4.67 -8.74 -23.26
N LYS A 63 4.49 -10.07 -23.18
CA LYS A 63 3.83 -10.70 -22.03
C LYS A 63 4.63 -10.53 -20.75
N THR A 64 5.94 -10.76 -20.76
CA THR A 64 6.81 -10.58 -19.59
C THR A 64 6.85 -9.13 -19.13
N LEU A 65 6.92 -8.17 -20.06
CA LEU A 65 6.83 -6.74 -19.74
C LEU A 65 5.46 -6.40 -19.18
N SER A 66 4.38 -6.91 -19.77
CA SER A 66 3.03 -6.73 -19.24
C SER A 66 2.86 -7.38 -17.87
N ASP A 67 3.47 -8.53 -17.59
CA ASP A 67 3.44 -9.20 -16.29
C ASP A 67 4.28 -8.44 -15.25
N GLN A 68 5.43 -7.86 -15.63
CA GLN A 68 6.20 -6.94 -14.79
C GLN A 68 5.42 -5.65 -14.51
N GLN A 69 4.79 -5.07 -15.53
CA GLN A 69 3.92 -3.90 -15.39
C GLN A 69 2.70 -4.24 -14.54
N ASN A 70 2.05 -5.39 -14.74
CA ASN A 70 0.91 -5.83 -13.91
C ASN A 70 1.34 -6.12 -12.46
N ARG A 71 2.60 -6.51 -12.23
CA ARG A 71 3.19 -6.58 -10.87
C ARG A 71 3.42 -5.20 -10.25
N LEU A 72 3.54 -4.13 -11.05
CA LEU A 72 3.82 -2.76 -10.63
C LEU A 72 2.58 -1.82 -10.64
N ASP A 73 1.61 -2.05 -11.53
CA ASP A 73 0.57 -1.08 -11.95
C ASP A 73 -0.88 -1.56 -11.88
N THR A 74 -1.20 -2.73 -11.31
CA THR A 74 -2.57 -2.92 -10.83
C THR A 74 -2.71 -2.23 -9.48
N SER A 75 -3.66 -1.28 -9.38
CA SER A 75 -4.25 -0.95 -8.08
C SER A 75 -4.67 -2.28 -7.44
N ARG A 76 -3.91 -2.65 -6.40
CA ARG A 76 -4.11 -3.85 -5.60
C ARG A 76 -4.90 -3.50 -4.35
N ALA A 77 -5.70 -2.44 -4.40
CA ALA A 77 -6.59 -2.05 -3.30
C ALA A 77 -7.48 -3.23 -2.93
N GLY A 78 -7.37 -3.70 -1.68
CA GLY A 78 -8.06 -4.88 -1.17
C GLY A 78 -7.47 -6.23 -1.58
N ALA A 79 -6.36 -6.28 -2.33
CA ALA A 79 -5.73 -7.54 -2.72
C ALA A 79 -5.30 -8.35 -1.50
N GLY A 80 -5.59 -9.65 -1.50
CA GLY A 80 -5.30 -10.55 -0.38
C GLY A 80 -6.30 -10.50 0.79
N PHE A 81 -7.29 -9.60 0.72
CA PHE A 81 -8.46 -9.60 1.60
C PHE A 81 -9.67 -10.25 0.91
N ASP A 82 -9.43 -11.24 0.05
CA ASP A 82 -10.49 -11.79 -0.78
C ASP A 82 -11.58 -12.46 0.06
N THR A 83 -12.84 -12.33 -0.38
CA THR A 83 -14.00 -12.79 0.39
C THR A 83 -14.06 -14.31 0.54
N ARG A 84 -13.35 -15.08 -0.31
CA ARG A 84 -13.30 -16.53 -0.20
C ARG A 84 -12.38 -16.94 0.96
N THR A 85 -11.24 -16.28 1.09
CA THR A 85 -10.24 -16.57 2.12
C THR A 85 -10.57 -15.89 3.44
N CYS A 86 -10.87 -14.59 3.42
CA CYS A 86 -11.04 -13.76 4.62
C CYS A 86 -12.49 -13.67 5.10
N GLY A 87 -13.45 -13.97 4.23
CA GLY A 87 -14.87 -13.68 4.45
C GLY A 87 -15.25 -12.24 4.09
N LEU A 88 -16.55 -11.93 4.18
CA LEU A 88 -17.07 -10.57 3.93
C LEU A 88 -16.63 -9.58 5.01
N TYR A 89 -16.53 -10.06 6.25
CA TYR A 89 -16.10 -9.31 7.42
C TYR A 89 -14.99 -10.08 8.12
N PHE A 90 -13.97 -9.36 8.56
CA PHE A 90 -12.77 -9.96 9.14
C PHE A 90 -12.16 -9.07 10.23
N LEU A 91 -11.34 -9.68 11.06
CA LEU A 91 -10.45 -9.01 12.01
C LEU A 91 -9.04 -8.97 11.42
N ILE A 92 -8.32 -7.90 11.74
CA ILE A 92 -6.89 -7.76 11.47
C ILE A 92 -6.17 -8.04 12.78
N ARG A 93 -5.51 -9.19 12.89
CA ARG A 93 -4.87 -9.67 14.12
C ARG A 93 -3.36 -9.62 13.98
N GLU A 94 -2.68 -9.20 15.03
CA GLU A 94 -1.24 -9.38 15.16
C GLU A 94 -0.92 -10.88 15.20
N LYS A 95 -0.03 -11.35 14.34
CA LYS A 95 0.19 -12.78 14.13
C LYS A 95 0.64 -13.46 15.41
N GLY A 96 -0.05 -14.53 15.78
CA GLY A 96 0.28 -15.33 16.97
C GLY A 96 -0.15 -14.71 18.31
N THR A 97 -0.89 -13.60 18.31
CA THR A 97 -1.40 -12.97 19.54
C THR A 97 -2.93 -12.88 19.54
N VAL A 98 -3.50 -12.36 20.62
CA VAL A 98 -4.94 -12.05 20.73
C VAL A 98 -5.24 -10.59 20.36
N ASN A 99 -4.22 -9.80 20.03
CA ASN A 99 -4.36 -8.37 19.76
C ASN A 99 -4.89 -8.15 18.34
N CYS A 100 -5.98 -7.41 18.22
CA CYS A 100 -6.56 -7.03 16.94
C CYS A 100 -6.57 -5.51 16.80
N LEU A 101 -6.51 -5.05 15.55
CA LEU A 101 -6.72 -3.65 15.22
C LEU A 101 -8.13 -3.22 15.64
N THR A 102 -8.25 -2.07 16.29
CA THR A 102 -9.50 -1.47 16.76
C THR A 102 -9.39 0.05 16.73
N ASN A 103 -10.51 0.76 16.65
CA ASN A 103 -10.52 2.20 16.86
C ASN A 103 -10.32 2.57 18.34
N TYR A 104 -9.57 3.65 18.59
CA TYR A 104 -9.31 4.16 19.94
C TYR A 104 -10.61 4.52 20.68
N GLY A 105 -10.70 4.06 21.94
CA GLY A 105 -11.84 4.34 22.83
C GLY A 105 -13.20 3.88 22.32
N ALA A 106 -13.26 3.05 21.27
CA ALA A 106 -14.48 2.74 20.53
C ALA A 106 -15.24 4.00 20.04
N MET A 107 -14.52 5.08 19.73
CA MET A 107 -15.05 6.35 19.24
C MET A 107 -15.40 6.29 17.75
N ASP A 108 -16.51 6.92 17.35
CA ASP A 108 -17.02 6.92 15.97
C ASP A 108 -16.72 8.22 15.19
N ALA A 109 -15.99 9.15 15.82
CA ALA A 109 -15.53 10.41 15.24
C ALA A 109 -14.52 10.20 14.10
N GLU A 110 -14.31 11.25 13.30
CA GLU A 110 -13.22 11.28 12.32
C GLU A 110 -11.87 11.51 13.00
N GLY A 111 -10.79 11.03 12.39
CA GLY A 111 -9.43 11.22 12.94
C GLY A 111 -9.08 10.27 14.08
N VAL A 112 -10.02 9.42 14.53
CA VAL A 112 -9.76 8.39 15.54
C VAL A 112 -8.65 7.45 15.06
N GLN A 113 -7.60 7.32 15.87
CA GLN A 113 -6.51 6.37 15.64
C GLN A 113 -7.01 4.91 15.67
N LEU A 114 -6.47 4.09 14.77
CA LEU A 114 -6.49 2.64 14.90
C LEU A 114 -5.29 2.15 15.71
N GLN A 115 -5.57 1.30 16.69
CA GLN A 115 -4.61 0.78 17.66
C GLN A 115 -4.80 -0.73 17.84
N LEU A 116 -3.87 -1.40 18.51
CA LEU A 116 -3.99 -2.79 18.94
C LEU A 116 -4.75 -2.89 20.26
N TRP A 117 -5.61 -3.90 20.37
CA TRP A 117 -6.27 -4.24 21.62
C TRP A 117 -6.62 -5.73 21.68
N PRO A 118 -6.53 -6.40 22.84
CA PRO A 118 -6.83 -7.83 22.96
C PRO A 118 -8.32 -8.12 22.72
N LEU A 119 -8.61 -9.32 22.21
CA LEU A 119 -9.94 -9.92 22.22
C LEU A 119 -10.28 -10.49 23.62
N PRO A 120 -11.57 -10.52 24.02
CA PRO A 120 -12.68 -9.81 23.38
C PRO A 120 -12.68 -8.32 23.77
N ASN A 121 -12.96 -7.44 22.81
CA ASN A 121 -13.26 -6.04 23.11
C ASN A 121 -14.72 -5.90 23.58
N ILE A 122 -14.97 -4.95 24.48
CA ILE A 122 -16.25 -4.68 25.15
C ILE A 122 -17.36 -4.35 24.12
N LYS A 123 -17.00 -3.82 22.96
CA LYS A 123 -17.90 -3.66 21.80
C LYS A 123 -17.42 -4.55 20.65
N ALA A 124 -18.06 -5.71 20.47
CA ALA A 124 -17.63 -6.74 19.51
C ALA A 124 -17.39 -6.23 18.08
N ASN A 125 -18.05 -5.15 17.66
CA ASN A 125 -18.00 -4.68 16.27
C ASN A 125 -16.83 -3.71 15.98
N THR A 126 -16.11 -3.23 17.00
CA THR A 126 -15.04 -2.21 16.84
C THR A 126 -13.73 -2.77 16.28
N GLN A 127 -13.63 -4.09 16.18
CA GLN A 127 -12.47 -4.82 15.63
C GLN A 127 -12.77 -5.45 14.28
N ILE A 128 -13.95 -5.19 13.72
CA ILE A 128 -14.40 -5.79 12.47
C ILE A 128 -14.16 -4.80 11.32
N PHE A 129 -13.58 -5.32 10.24
CA PHE A 129 -13.29 -4.60 9.01
C PHE A 129 -13.87 -5.35 7.81
N PHE A 130 -13.94 -4.64 6.68
CA PHE A 130 -14.32 -5.19 5.39
C PHE A 130 -13.64 -4.41 4.27
N ILE A 131 -13.60 -4.98 3.07
CA ILE A 131 -13.24 -4.25 1.84
C ILE A 131 -14.53 -3.84 1.13
N ASP A 132 -14.67 -2.56 0.80
CA ASP A 132 -15.84 -2.09 0.07
C ASP A 132 -15.74 -2.32 -1.45
N SER A 133 -16.79 -1.97 -2.18
CA SER A 133 -16.85 -2.15 -3.64
C SER A 133 -15.82 -1.34 -4.43
N TYR A 134 -15.16 -0.37 -3.79
CA TYR A 134 -14.09 0.44 -4.37
C TYR A 134 -12.70 -0.03 -3.95
N GLY A 135 -12.59 -1.15 -3.22
CA GLY A 135 -11.32 -1.71 -2.76
C GLY A 135 -10.76 -1.03 -1.50
N ALA A 136 -11.51 -0.14 -0.84
CA ALA A 136 -11.03 0.52 0.38
C ALA A 136 -11.23 -0.37 1.60
N LEU A 137 -10.27 -0.33 2.53
CA LEU A 137 -10.40 -0.94 3.84
C LEU A 137 -11.34 -0.08 4.70
N CYS A 138 -12.38 -0.70 5.25
CA CYS A 138 -13.45 -0.02 5.98
C CYS A 138 -13.64 -0.63 7.36
N HIS A 139 -13.93 0.23 8.34
CA HIS A 139 -14.27 -0.18 9.69
C HIS A 139 -15.79 -0.43 9.79
N ALA A 140 -16.17 -1.64 10.20
CA ALA A 140 -17.55 -2.11 10.10
C ALA A 140 -18.51 -1.33 11.00
N ALA A 141 -18.13 -1.03 12.24
CA ALA A 141 -19.04 -0.39 13.19
C ALA A 141 -19.40 1.06 12.81
N THR A 142 -18.50 1.78 12.12
CA THR A 142 -18.72 3.19 11.77
C THR A 142 -19.00 3.40 10.28
N GLY A 143 -18.75 2.39 9.44
CA GLY A 143 -18.80 2.49 7.98
C GLY A 143 -17.74 3.44 7.39
N ARG A 144 -16.79 3.91 8.19
CA ARG A 144 -15.73 4.84 7.75
C ARG A 144 -14.58 4.06 7.10
N VAL A 145 -13.90 4.72 6.18
CA VAL A 145 -12.70 4.17 5.53
C VAL A 145 -11.49 4.35 6.44
N VAL A 146 -10.55 3.42 6.35
CA VAL A 146 -9.22 3.55 6.96
C VAL A 146 -8.33 4.32 5.99
N ASP A 147 -7.60 5.30 6.51
CA ASP A 147 -6.61 6.08 5.78
C ASP A 147 -5.43 6.40 6.68
N ILE A 148 -4.35 6.98 6.15
CA ILE A 148 -3.14 7.29 6.92
C ILE A 148 -2.93 8.80 7.02
N VAL A 149 -2.71 9.32 8.22
CA VAL A 149 -2.35 10.72 8.44
C VAL A 149 -1.06 10.75 9.24
N ASP A 150 0.01 11.28 8.63
CA ASP A 150 1.35 11.37 9.24
C ASP A 150 1.79 10.04 9.87
N ASP A 151 1.76 8.96 9.09
CA ASP A 151 2.01 7.55 9.48
C ASP A 151 0.91 6.82 10.29
N VAL A 152 -0.05 7.57 10.86
CA VAL A 152 -1.07 7.00 11.73
C VAL A 152 -2.26 6.47 10.94
N PRO A 153 -2.65 5.19 11.09
CA PRO A 153 -3.91 4.71 10.55
C PRO A 153 -5.08 5.33 11.32
N VAL A 154 -5.99 6.00 10.61
CA VAL A 154 -7.13 6.72 11.18
C VAL A 154 -8.43 6.40 10.45
N LEU A 155 -9.55 6.60 11.14
CA LEU A 155 -10.88 6.57 10.51
C LEU A 155 -11.18 7.90 9.81
N ARG A 156 -11.45 7.84 8.50
CA ARG A 156 -11.72 9.00 7.66
C ARG A 156 -13.09 8.89 6.97
N ARG A 157 -13.73 10.03 6.70
CA ARG A 157 -14.89 10.08 5.79
C ARG A 157 -14.42 10.04 4.35
N ARG A 158 -15.23 9.44 3.48
CA ARG A 158 -15.07 9.62 2.03
C ARG A 158 -15.35 11.09 1.71
N ARG A 159 -14.47 11.67 0.90
CA ARG A 159 -14.57 13.06 0.43
C ARG A 159 -14.41 13.05 -1.09
N PRO A 160 -14.98 14.04 -1.80
CA PRO A 160 -14.62 14.26 -3.20
C PRO A 160 -13.10 14.41 -3.31
N VAL A 161 -12.51 13.80 -4.32
CA VAL A 161 -11.09 13.96 -4.63
C VAL A 161 -10.95 15.17 -5.55
N SER A 162 -10.18 16.16 -5.12
CA SER A 162 -9.82 17.33 -5.92
C SER A 162 -8.91 16.93 -7.08
N GLY A 163 -9.01 17.63 -8.22
CA GLY A 163 -8.06 17.47 -9.33
C GLY A 163 -6.61 17.85 -8.96
N LEU A 164 -6.44 18.65 -7.90
CA LEU A 164 -5.17 18.90 -7.22
C LEU A 164 -5.28 18.32 -5.79
N PRO A 165 -4.73 17.12 -5.53
CA PRO A 165 -4.79 16.48 -4.23
C PRO A 165 -4.23 17.38 -3.12
N ASN A 166 -4.87 17.36 -1.97
CA ASN A 166 -4.42 18.06 -0.77
C ASN A 166 -4.71 17.22 0.48
N PRO A 167 -4.13 17.56 1.65
CA PRO A 167 -4.39 16.86 2.91
C PRO A 167 -5.86 16.51 3.18
N TRP A 168 -6.76 17.46 2.91
CA TRP A 168 -8.19 17.29 3.15
C TRP A 168 -8.92 16.50 2.06
N SER A 169 -8.48 16.59 0.80
CA SER A 169 -9.16 16.05 -0.37
C SER A 169 -8.14 15.38 -1.29
N ARG A 170 -7.67 14.21 -0.85
CA ARG A 170 -6.77 13.33 -1.60
C ARG A 170 -7.39 11.95 -1.80
N PRO A 171 -6.93 11.17 -2.79
CA PRO A 171 -7.21 9.74 -2.84
C PRO A 171 -6.86 9.05 -1.52
N LEU A 172 -7.65 8.04 -1.15
CA LEU A 172 -7.42 7.21 0.03
C LEU A 172 -6.17 6.35 -0.15
N ALA A 173 -5.51 6.00 0.95
CA ALA A 173 -4.48 4.97 0.92
C ALA A 173 -5.07 3.61 0.49
N GLU A 174 -4.33 2.88 -0.33
CA GLU A 174 -4.69 1.53 -0.76
C GLU A 174 -4.02 0.51 0.16
N PHE A 175 -4.80 -0.44 0.67
CA PHE A 175 -4.31 -1.52 1.54
C PHE A 175 -4.30 -2.83 0.78
N SER A 176 -3.27 -3.64 0.99
CA SER A 176 -3.20 -5.04 0.50
C SER A 176 -2.58 -5.95 1.54
N PHE A 177 -2.96 -7.23 1.53
CA PHE A 177 -2.43 -8.25 2.42
C PHE A 177 -1.66 -9.30 1.63
N ILE A 178 -0.34 -9.37 1.82
CA ILE A 178 0.53 -10.27 1.05
C ILE A 178 1.58 -10.84 2.00
N ASN A 179 1.73 -12.16 2.03
CA ASN A 179 2.74 -12.86 2.82
C ASN A 179 2.72 -12.49 4.32
N SER A 180 1.52 -12.47 4.93
CA SER A 180 1.32 -12.01 6.33
C SER A 180 1.65 -10.53 6.56
N GLN A 181 1.79 -9.69 5.53
CA GLN A 181 2.04 -8.27 5.69
C GLN A 181 0.89 -7.44 5.16
N ILE A 182 0.51 -6.39 5.89
CA ILE A 182 -0.39 -5.36 5.39
C ILE A 182 0.47 -4.27 4.77
N ARG A 183 0.37 -4.12 3.46
CA ARG A 183 1.07 -3.10 2.67
C ARG A 183 0.16 -1.94 2.40
N VAL A 184 0.76 -0.76 2.37
CA VAL A 184 0.08 0.51 2.13
C VAL A 184 0.69 1.17 0.90
N LYS A 185 -0.16 1.61 -0.04
CA LYS A 185 0.23 2.41 -1.19
C LYS A 185 -0.52 3.74 -1.14
N PHE A 186 0.22 4.82 -1.35
CA PHE A 186 -0.36 6.16 -1.46
C PHE A 186 -0.56 6.50 -2.93
N PRO A 187 -1.76 6.89 -3.39
CA PRO A 187 -1.95 7.33 -4.78
C PRO A 187 -1.53 8.79 -5.03
N SER A 188 -1.30 9.55 -3.96
CA SER A 188 -0.84 10.93 -3.98
C SER A 188 0.10 11.16 -2.81
N ASN A 189 0.85 12.27 -2.82
CA ASN A 189 1.74 12.63 -1.71
C ASN A 189 0.96 12.60 -0.37
N PRO A 190 1.35 11.72 0.58
CA PRO A 190 0.68 11.62 1.87
C PRO A 190 1.13 12.69 2.87
N ALA A 191 2.19 13.46 2.56
CA ALA A 191 2.73 14.49 3.44
C ALA A 191 1.72 15.61 3.71
N LEU A 192 1.66 16.02 4.98
CA LEU A 192 1.00 17.25 5.37
C LEU A 192 1.98 18.43 5.23
N PRO A 193 1.54 19.63 4.84
CA PRO A 193 2.38 20.82 4.89
C PRO A 193 2.86 21.06 6.32
N GLY A 194 4.19 21.10 6.50
CA GLY A 194 4.81 21.20 7.81
C GLY A 194 5.03 19.87 8.54
N SER A 195 4.72 18.72 7.91
CA SER A 195 5.25 17.43 8.39
C SER A 195 6.77 17.52 8.36
N THR A 196 7.37 17.45 9.55
CA THR A 196 8.83 17.49 9.75
C THR A 196 9.48 16.14 9.48
N ASP A 197 8.71 15.18 8.96
CA ASP A 197 9.12 13.80 8.81
C ASP A 197 9.84 13.59 7.48
N ASP A 198 11.09 13.13 7.54
CA ASP A 198 11.94 12.83 6.38
C ASP A 198 11.35 11.71 5.50
N LEU A 199 10.36 10.97 6.04
CA LEU A 199 9.63 9.89 5.37
C LEU A 199 9.08 10.27 3.98
N TYR A 200 8.69 11.53 3.77
CA TYR A 200 7.97 11.98 2.57
C TYR A 200 8.68 13.08 1.75
N SER A 201 9.99 13.25 1.90
CA SER A 201 10.77 14.27 1.16
C SER A 201 10.80 14.04 -0.36
N ASP A 202 10.83 15.12 -1.15
CA ASP A 202 11.13 15.20 -2.59
C ASP A 202 10.51 14.11 -3.49
N ASP A 203 9.19 13.87 -3.37
CA ASP A 203 8.44 12.86 -4.14
C ASP A 203 8.94 11.41 -3.98
N SER A 204 9.83 11.14 -3.02
CA SER A 204 10.37 9.80 -2.75
C SER A 204 9.29 8.81 -2.29
N TRP A 205 8.18 9.29 -1.76
CA TRP A 205 7.05 8.45 -1.34
C TRP A 205 6.53 7.54 -2.46
N ALA A 206 6.61 7.98 -3.72
CA ALA A 206 6.05 7.23 -4.85
C ALA A 206 6.85 5.97 -5.20
N THR A 207 8.13 5.94 -4.85
CA THR A 207 9.03 4.79 -5.10
C THR A 207 9.21 3.90 -3.87
N LYS A 208 8.82 4.40 -2.69
CA LYS A 208 8.88 3.66 -1.43
C LYS A 208 7.74 2.65 -1.31
N GLN A 209 8.01 1.61 -0.54
CA GLN A 209 6.98 0.66 -0.12
C GLN A 209 6.66 0.91 1.33
N PHE A 210 5.39 0.87 1.71
CA PHE A 210 4.98 1.10 3.09
C PHE A 210 4.24 -0.12 3.63
N ILE A 211 4.37 -0.36 4.94
CA ILE A 211 3.74 -1.48 5.64
C ILE A 211 3.19 -1.04 6.99
N LEU A 212 2.15 -1.72 7.47
CA LEU A 212 1.65 -1.54 8.82
C LEU A 212 2.52 -2.35 9.79
N ALA A 213 3.02 -1.68 10.83
CA ALA A 213 3.85 -2.25 11.88
C ALA A 213 3.19 -2.08 13.26
N ALA A 214 3.22 -3.14 14.04
CA ALA A 214 2.86 -3.17 15.45
C ALA A 214 4.03 -2.70 16.32
N HIS A 215 3.71 -2.15 17.49
CA HIS A 215 4.66 -1.84 18.56
C HIS A 215 5.84 -0.97 18.10
N THR A 216 5.55 0.04 17.29
CA THR A 216 6.57 0.91 16.72
C THR A 216 7.27 1.74 17.80
N GLU A 217 8.60 1.85 17.70
CA GLU A 217 9.41 2.59 18.69
C GLU A 217 9.21 4.09 18.56
N LYS A 218 9.13 4.57 17.31
CA LYS A 218 8.84 5.95 16.95
C LYS A 218 7.46 6.33 17.49
N ASP A 219 7.40 7.48 18.16
CA ASP A 219 6.12 8.09 18.54
C ASP A 219 5.46 8.79 17.34
N PHE A 220 4.20 9.19 17.49
CA PHE A 220 3.43 9.77 16.39
C PHE A 220 2.72 11.07 16.82
N HIS A 221 2.33 11.85 15.83
CA HIS A 221 1.58 13.07 16.03
C HIS A 221 0.15 12.94 15.48
N MET A 222 -0.84 13.29 16.31
CA MET A 222 -2.22 13.37 15.86
C MET A 222 -2.52 14.78 15.37
N HIS A 223 -2.81 14.91 14.09
CA HIS A 223 -3.15 16.20 13.49
C HIS A 223 -4.58 16.65 13.85
N PRO A 224 -4.76 17.77 14.56
CA PRO A 224 -6.07 18.35 14.80
C PRO A 224 -6.72 18.83 13.51
N ILE A 225 -8.05 19.01 13.55
CA ILE A 225 -8.80 19.47 12.38
C ILE A 225 -8.32 20.84 11.86
N SER A 226 -7.78 21.68 12.75
CA SER A 226 -7.20 22.98 12.41
C SER A 226 -6.07 22.88 11.39
N ASP A 227 -5.29 21.79 11.42
CA ASP A 227 -4.19 21.58 10.48
C ASP A 227 -4.69 21.45 9.05
N PHE A 228 -5.93 20.98 8.88
CA PHE A 228 -6.57 20.84 7.57
C PHE A 228 -7.37 22.07 7.15
N ALA A 229 -7.56 23.04 8.05
CA ALA A 229 -8.47 24.18 7.85
C ALA A 229 -8.30 24.93 6.52
N PRO A 230 -7.08 25.14 5.98
CA PRO A 230 -6.91 25.80 4.68
C PRO A 230 -7.60 25.11 3.51
N TRP A 231 -7.90 23.81 3.63
CA TRP A 231 -8.49 23.01 2.55
C TRP A 231 -9.93 22.58 2.84
N ILE A 232 -10.50 22.91 4.00
CA ILE A 232 -11.88 22.58 4.33
C ILE A 232 -12.79 23.63 3.67
N PRO A 233 -13.71 23.23 2.78
CA PRO A 233 -14.69 24.15 2.20
C PRO A 233 -15.50 24.86 3.30
N PRO A 234 -15.69 26.19 3.25
CA PRO A 234 -16.41 26.94 4.28
C PRO A 234 -17.81 26.39 4.58
N VAL A 235 -18.49 25.86 3.57
CA VAL A 235 -19.84 25.29 3.67
C VAL A 235 -19.92 24.04 4.55
N ILE A 236 -18.80 23.34 4.80
CA ILE A 236 -18.77 22.14 5.62
C ILE A 236 -18.00 22.31 6.94
N VAL A 237 -17.46 23.49 7.23
CA VAL A 237 -16.78 23.76 8.50
C VAL A 237 -17.74 23.53 9.67
N GLY A 238 -17.32 22.75 10.67
CA GLY A 238 -18.13 22.42 11.85
C GLY A 238 -19.23 21.36 11.62
N SER A 239 -19.35 20.80 10.42
CA SER A 239 -20.39 19.80 10.08
C SER A 239 -20.02 18.35 10.43
N PHE A 240 -18.82 18.11 10.97
CA PHE A 240 -18.33 16.78 11.28
C PHE A 240 -17.56 16.78 12.60
N ASP A 241 -17.75 15.71 13.36
CA ASP A 241 -16.98 15.45 14.57
C ASP A 241 -15.61 14.87 14.19
N TYR A 242 -14.57 15.50 14.72
CA TYR A 242 -13.17 15.16 14.49
C TYR A 242 -12.45 15.15 15.84
N THR A 243 -11.72 14.08 16.10
CA THR A 243 -10.98 13.90 17.35
C THR A 243 -9.51 13.59 17.08
N THR A 244 -8.68 14.02 18.01
CA THR A 244 -7.26 13.66 18.10
C THR A 244 -7.00 12.69 19.25
N GLY A 245 -8.05 12.10 19.82
CA GLY A 245 -7.94 11.06 20.84
C GLY A 245 -7.11 9.89 20.33
N ALA A 246 -6.03 9.58 21.05
CA ALA A 246 -5.07 8.57 20.66
C ALA A 246 -4.43 7.90 21.88
N ASN A 247 -3.80 6.76 21.64
CA ASN A 247 -3.04 6.02 22.62
C ASN A 247 -1.57 5.99 22.23
N HIS A 248 -0.76 6.68 23.03
CA HIS A 248 0.69 6.74 22.80
C HIS A 248 1.45 5.56 23.43
N ASP A 249 0.80 4.64 24.14
CA ASP A 249 1.48 3.46 24.67
C ASP A 249 1.96 2.56 23.53
N LYS A 250 3.27 2.27 23.52
CA LYS A 250 3.95 1.40 22.54
C LYS A 250 3.27 0.04 22.42
N LYS A 251 2.74 -0.49 23.52
CA LYS A 251 2.04 -1.78 23.53
C LYS A 251 0.80 -1.78 22.62
N TRP A 252 0.14 -0.65 22.43
CA TRP A 252 -1.09 -0.58 21.64
C TRP A 252 -0.89 0.07 20.28
N ARG A 253 0.34 0.46 19.97
CA ARG A 253 0.64 1.26 18.79
C ARG A 253 0.67 0.43 17.52
N ALA A 254 0.07 0.96 16.45
CA ALA A 254 0.23 0.47 15.09
C ALA A 254 0.40 1.66 14.14
N LEU A 255 1.54 1.75 13.45
CA LEU A 255 1.85 2.84 12.51
C LEU A 255 2.27 2.28 11.15
N VAL A 256 2.27 3.14 10.13
CA VAL A 256 2.79 2.83 8.80
C VAL A 256 4.25 3.24 8.71
N GLU A 257 5.12 2.31 8.32
CA GLU A 257 6.55 2.53 8.20
C GLU A 257 7.00 2.25 6.75
N GLU A 258 8.10 2.87 6.33
CA GLU A 258 8.79 2.50 5.10
C GLU A 258 9.34 1.07 5.23
N ARG A 259 9.11 0.26 4.21
CA ARG A 259 9.58 -1.11 4.13
C ARG A 259 11.06 -1.12 3.77
N THR A 260 11.90 -1.40 4.76
CA THR A 260 13.32 -1.72 4.56
C THR A 260 13.52 -3.21 4.24
N GLU A 261 14.69 -3.65 3.83
CA GLU A 261 14.94 -5.04 3.41
C GLU A 261 14.71 -6.08 4.53
N ASP A 262 14.73 -5.64 5.81
CA ASP A 262 14.65 -6.50 7.00
C ASP A 262 13.23 -6.87 7.46
N VAL A 263 12.17 -6.37 6.81
CA VAL A 263 10.81 -6.58 7.34
C VAL A 263 10.19 -7.88 6.85
N GLY A 264 10.41 -8.91 7.69
CA GLY A 264 9.59 -10.12 7.87
C GLY A 264 9.45 -10.49 9.36
N GLY A 265 9.78 -9.55 10.26
CA GLY A 265 9.78 -9.76 11.71
C GLY A 265 8.37 -9.81 12.32
N GLU A 266 8.31 -10.18 13.60
CA GLU A 266 7.06 -10.36 14.36
C GLU A 266 6.17 -9.10 14.30
N ARG A 267 6.77 -7.90 14.40
CA ARG A 267 6.06 -6.60 14.39
C ARG A 267 5.29 -6.30 13.10
N THR A 268 5.65 -6.88 11.96
CA THR A 268 4.99 -6.60 10.67
C THR A 268 4.20 -7.80 10.15
N SER A 269 4.01 -8.79 11.01
CA SER A 269 3.30 -10.02 10.71
C SER A 269 1.86 -9.96 11.22
N TRP A 270 0.92 -10.13 10.31
CA TRP A 270 -0.51 -10.01 10.54
C TRP A 270 -1.24 -11.27 10.05
N GLU A 271 -2.41 -11.51 10.64
CA GLU A 271 -3.36 -12.55 10.27
C GLU A 271 -4.73 -11.94 10.01
N ILE A 272 -5.39 -12.40 8.95
CA ILE A 272 -6.77 -12.04 8.67
C ILE A 272 -7.66 -13.15 9.18
N VAL A 273 -8.46 -12.84 10.19
CA VAL A 273 -9.33 -13.80 10.87
C VAL A 273 -10.77 -13.53 10.45
N ARG A 274 -11.47 -14.54 9.92
CA ARG A 274 -12.87 -14.40 9.55
C ARG A 274 -13.70 -14.01 10.79
N ALA A 275 -14.52 -12.98 10.66
CA ALA A 275 -15.46 -12.65 11.73
C ALA A 275 -16.56 -13.72 11.74
N SER A 276 -16.67 -14.44 12.85
CA SER A 276 -17.84 -15.28 13.13
C SER A 276 -18.99 -14.37 13.55
N MET A 277 -20.05 -14.28 12.75
CA MET A 277 -21.32 -13.75 13.24
C MET A 277 -21.86 -14.76 14.25
N SER A 278 -21.88 -14.37 15.53
CA SER A 278 -22.66 -15.03 16.58
C SER A 278 -24.12 -14.59 16.50
#